data_AF-A0A9D7HS73-F1
#
_entry.id   AF-A0A9D7HS73-F1
#
_cell.length_a   1.000
_cell.length_b   1.000
_cell.length_c   1.000
_cell.angle_alpha   90.00
_cell.angle_beta   90.00
_cell.angle_gamma   90.00
#
_symmetry.space_group_name_H-M   'P 1'
#
loop_
_entity.id
_entity.type
_entity.pdbx_description
1 polymer ?
#
loop_
_entity_poly.entity_id
_entity_poly.type
_entity_poly.pdbx_seq_one_letter_code
_entity_poly.pdbx_strand_id
1 'polypeptide(L)'
;MSYSEQVIDHYENPRNVGSLDATDAGVGTGMVGAPACGDVMKLQIRVNGDGVIDDAKFKTYGCGSAIASSSLVTDWVKGKTLEQALNIKNTAIAEELALPPVKIHCSILAEDAIKAAVADYRAKHESAELVLPRARQSGRHDSGLTRNRDRRTPMSQAATVESNPTVAPAAFEGRLIFTDSAAAKVRDMIDEEGNPQLNLRVFVSGGGCSGFEYGFAFDETVNEDDMTIEKGGVTLLIDAVSFQYLVGAEIDYEDGLEGSRFKIRNPNATSTCGCGSSFSV
;
A
#
# COMPACT_ATOMS: atom_id res chain seq x y z
N MET A 1 15.97 -13.07 27.04
CA MET A 1 14.73 -12.82 26.29
C MET A 1 15.13 -12.32 24.90
N SER A 2 14.43 -12.69 23.83
CA SER A 2 14.81 -12.38 22.44
C SER A 2 14.47 -10.96 21.98
N TYR A 3 13.85 -10.16 22.85
CA TYR A 3 13.42 -8.79 22.58
C TYR A 3 13.90 -7.86 23.69
N SER A 4 14.19 -6.60 23.34
CA SER A 4 14.59 -5.56 24.29
C SER A 4 13.39 -5.11 25.13
N GLU A 5 13.67 -4.50 26.29
CA GLU A 5 12.62 -3.94 27.14
C GLU A 5 11.82 -2.85 26.40
N GLN A 6 12.48 -2.03 25.57
CA GLN A 6 11.81 -1.01 24.76
C GLN A 6 10.85 -1.60 23.73
N VAL A 7 11.23 -2.70 23.06
CA VAL A 7 10.33 -3.38 22.11
C VAL A 7 9.11 -3.94 22.83
N ILE A 8 9.32 -4.57 23.99
CA ILE A 8 8.22 -5.13 24.78
C ILE A 8 7.29 -4.01 25.26
N ASP A 9 7.85 -2.91 25.77
CA ASP A 9 7.08 -1.78 26.28
C ASP A 9 6.23 -1.10 25.19
N HIS A 10 6.79 -0.82 24.02
CA HIS A 10 6.01 -0.27 22.91
C HIS A 10 5.04 -1.28 22.28
N TYR A 11 5.25 -2.58 22.46
CA TYR A 11 4.32 -3.61 21.99
C TYR A 11 3.13 -3.80 22.95
N GLU A 12 3.38 -3.87 24.26
CA GLU A 12 2.34 -4.05 25.28
C GLU A 12 1.58 -2.74 25.55
N ASN A 13 2.26 -1.60 25.46
CA ASN A 13 1.69 -0.27 25.71
C ASN A 13 1.96 0.68 24.52
N PRO A 14 1.44 0.38 23.32
CA PRO A 14 1.72 1.17 22.14
C PRO A 14 1.14 2.59 22.28
N ARG A 15 1.99 3.58 21.99
CA ARG A 15 1.64 5.00 22.05
C ARG A 15 1.05 5.46 20.74
N ASN A 16 0.02 6.28 20.81
CA ASN A 16 -0.58 6.95 19.66
C ASN A 16 -1.21 6.01 18.61
N VAL A 17 -1.67 4.83 19.01
CA VAL A 17 -2.50 3.97 18.15
C VAL A 17 -3.79 4.72 17.78
N GLY A 18 -4.15 4.70 16.49
CA GLY A 18 -5.40 5.27 16.00
C GLY A 18 -5.27 5.85 14.60
N SER A 19 -6.19 6.74 14.25
CA SER A 19 -6.19 7.46 12.99
C SER A 19 -6.58 8.93 13.19
N LEU A 20 -6.19 9.75 12.23
CA LEU A 20 -6.61 11.13 12.04
C LEU A 20 -7.55 11.19 10.82
N ASP A 21 -8.24 12.33 10.65
CA ASP A 21 -9.05 12.57 9.44
C ASP A 21 -8.12 12.77 8.23
N ALA A 22 -8.11 11.80 7.32
CA ALA A 22 -7.26 11.82 6.14
C ALA A 22 -7.63 12.93 5.13
N THR A 23 -8.84 13.48 5.24
CA THR A 23 -9.34 14.57 4.39
C THR A 23 -8.93 15.96 4.88
N ASP A 24 -8.41 16.07 6.11
CA ASP A 24 -7.89 17.32 6.64
C ASP A 24 -6.62 17.72 5.88
N ALA A 25 -6.60 18.96 5.37
CA ALA A 25 -5.45 19.50 4.66
C ALA A 25 -4.20 19.50 5.56
N GLY A 26 -4.34 19.70 6.87
CA GLY A 26 -3.26 19.66 7.84
C GLY A 26 -2.70 18.25 8.12
N VAL A 27 -3.29 17.19 7.54
CA VAL A 27 -2.90 15.80 7.80
C VAL A 27 -2.22 15.17 6.58
N GLY A 28 -1.01 14.67 6.80
CA GLY A 28 -0.28 13.81 5.86
C GLY A 28 -0.44 12.35 6.24
N THR A 29 -0.77 11.49 5.28
CA THR A 29 -0.95 10.04 5.46
C THR A 29 0.05 9.27 4.61
N GLY A 30 0.79 8.37 5.24
CA GLY A 30 1.71 7.46 4.60
C GLY A 30 1.33 6.02 4.89
N MET A 31 0.95 5.28 3.85
CA MET A 31 0.70 3.84 3.92
C MET A 31 1.80 3.10 3.17
N VAL A 32 2.56 2.28 3.89
CA VAL A 32 3.72 1.57 3.37
C VAL A 32 3.67 0.11 3.77
N GLY A 33 4.07 -0.77 2.86
CA GLY A 33 4.33 -2.18 3.17
C GLY A 33 5.82 -2.41 3.32
N ALA A 34 6.20 -3.39 4.15
CA ALA A 34 7.55 -3.93 4.20
C ALA A 34 7.59 -5.19 3.33
N PRO A 35 8.24 -5.10 2.16
CA PRO A 35 8.45 -6.22 1.27
C PRO A 35 8.90 -7.50 1.98
N ALA A 36 9.92 -7.32 2.83
CA ALA A 36 10.64 -8.39 3.49
C ALA A 36 9.86 -9.13 4.60
N CYS A 37 8.62 -8.79 4.92
CA CYS A 37 7.90 -9.46 6.00
C CYS A 37 6.38 -9.42 5.88
N GLY A 38 5.83 -8.69 4.90
CA GLY A 38 4.39 -8.51 4.75
C GLY A 38 3.77 -7.63 5.84
N ASP A 39 4.59 -6.92 6.61
CA ASP A 39 4.12 -5.90 7.56
C ASP A 39 3.58 -4.71 6.76
N VAL A 40 2.44 -4.16 7.16
CA VAL A 40 1.87 -2.93 6.58
C VAL A 40 1.70 -1.92 7.69
N MET A 41 2.18 -0.71 7.46
CA MET A 41 2.11 0.40 8.40
C MET A 41 1.42 1.59 7.75
N LYS A 42 0.43 2.13 8.46
CA LYS A 42 -0.14 3.45 8.22
C LYS A 42 0.36 4.42 9.29
N LEU A 43 0.95 5.52 8.85
CA LEU A 43 1.36 6.64 9.68
C LEU A 43 0.63 7.90 9.23
N GLN A 44 0.03 8.61 10.17
CA GLN A 44 -0.59 9.91 9.92
C GLN A 44 0.07 10.95 10.82
N ILE A 45 0.43 12.10 10.24
CA ILE A 45 0.98 13.25 10.96
C ILE A 45 0.06 14.45 10.75
N ARG A 46 -0.20 15.23 11.80
CA ARG A 46 -0.88 16.52 11.69
C ARG A 46 0.11 17.64 11.90
N VAL A 47 0.15 18.58 10.98
CA VAL A 47 1.04 19.73 10.99
C VAL A 47 0.22 20.97 11.33
N ASN A 48 0.68 21.74 12.31
CA ASN A 48 0.04 22.98 12.70
C ASN A 48 0.48 24.15 11.80
N GLY A 49 -0.10 25.34 12.04
CA GLY A 49 0.20 26.55 11.25
C GLY A 49 1.66 27.03 11.30
N ASP A 50 2.44 26.56 12.28
CA ASP A 50 3.87 26.88 12.42
C ASP A 50 4.78 25.90 11.66
N GLY A 51 4.20 24.91 10.96
CA GLY A 51 4.95 23.88 10.24
C GLY A 51 5.52 22.79 11.15
N VAL A 52 4.98 22.63 12.37
CA VAL A 52 5.39 21.63 13.36
C VAL A 52 4.35 20.51 13.45
N ILE A 53 4.80 19.27 13.56
CA ILE A 53 3.94 18.11 13.76
C ILE A 53 3.41 18.13 15.20
N ASP A 54 2.12 18.41 15.39
CA ASP A 54 1.51 18.52 16.72
C ASP A 54 0.87 17.21 17.21
N ASP A 55 0.54 16.30 16.29
CA ASP A 55 0.04 14.97 16.58
C ASP A 55 0.44 14.00 15.48
N ALA A 56 0.48 12.73 15.86
CA ALA A 56 0.83 11.63 14.99
C ALA A 56 0.06 10.41 15.49
N LYS A 57 -0.47 9.62 14.56
CA LYS A 57 -1.20 8.39 14.83
C LYS A 57 -0.69 7.29 13.91
N PHE A 58 -0.76 6.05 14.38
CA PHE A 58 -0.39 4.92 13.55
C PHE A 58 -1.38 3.76 13.69
N LYS A 59 -1.40 2.94 12.64
CA LYS A 59 -1.89 1.56 12.67
C LYS A 59 -0.89 0.68 11.94
N THR A 60 -0.51 -0.44 12.54
CA THR A 60 0.43 -1.38 11.94
C THR A 60 -0.12 -2.79 12.04
N TYR A 61 -0.08 -3.48 10.91
CA TYR A 61 -0.40 -4.89 10.76
C TYR A 61 0.91 -5.61 10.51
N GLY A 62 1.49 -6.21 11.55
CA GLY A 62 2.79 -6.84 11.42
C GLY A 62 3.27 -7.46 12.71
N CYS A 63 4.55 -7.87 12.71
CA CYS A 63 5.16 -8.43 13.90
C CYS A 63 5.33 -7.39 15.04
N GLY A 64 5.52 -7.86 16.28
CA GLY A 64 5.63 -6.97 17.45
C GLY A 64 6.75 -5.92 17.33
N SER A 65 7.85 -6.24 16.64
CA SER A 65 8.92 -5.27 16.34
C SER A 65 8.46 -4.15 15.40
N ALA A 66 7.55 -4.44 14.45
CA ALA A 66 6.97 -3.42 13.59
C ALA A 66 6.06 -2.49 14.39
N ILE A 67 5.19 -3.03 15.26
CA ILE A 67 4.34 -2.24 16.16
C ILE A 67 5.20 -1.35 17.07
N ALA A 68 6.29 -1.89 17.62
CA ALA A 68 7.21 -1.13 18.45
C ALA A 68 7.89 0.01 17.69
N SER A 69 8.42 -0.26 16.49
CA SER A 69 9.00 0.76 15.61
C SER A 69 7.98 1.85 15.27
N SER A 70 6.76 1.48 14.91
CA SER A 70 5.70 2.42 14.57
C SER A 70 5.31 3.31 15.75
N SER A 71 5.17 2.73 16.94
CA SER A 71 4.87 3.49 18.15
C SER A 71 6.00 4.45 18.50
N LEU A 72 7.27 4.01 18.44
CA LEU A 72 8.42 4.86 18.74
C LEU A 72 8.49 6.07 17.80
N VAL A 73 8.33 5.86 16.48
CA VAL A 73 8.42 6.97 15.53
C VAL A 73 7.30 7.98 15.72
N THR A 74 6.10 7.57 16.15
CA THR A 74 5.01 8.53 16.43
C THR A 74 5.33 9.47 17.58
N ASP A 75 6.04 9.00 18.61
CA ASP A 75 6.53 9.88 19.68
C ASP A 75 7.67 10.77 19.17
N TRP A 76 8.56 10.24 18.33
CA TRP A 76 9.71 11.00 17.83
C TRP A 76 9.33 12.11 16.86
N VAL A 77 8.35 11.92 15.99
CA VAL A 77 7.97 12.96 15.01
C VAL A 77 7.21 14.12 15.65
N LYS A 78 6.56 13.91 16.80
CA LYS A 78 5.83 14.97 17.50
C LYS A 78 6.78 16.08 17.97
N GLY A 79 6.36 17.33 17.77
CA GLY A 79 7.15 18.51 18.08
C GLY A 79 8.29 18.80 17.09
N LYS A 80 8.45 18.01 16.03
CA LYS A 80 9.44 18.24 14.98
C LYS A 80 8.82 18.94 13.77
N THR A 81 9.64 19.67 13.01
CA THR A 81 9.27 20.11 11.65
C THR A 81 9.33 18.94 10.67
N LEU A 82 8.75 19.11 9.48
CA LEU A 82 8.82 18.09 8.42
C LEU A 82 10.25 17.71 8.04
N GLU A 83 11.16 18.68 7.97
CA GLU A 83 12.58 18.42 7.67
C GLU A 83 13.27 17.64 8.79
N GLN A 84 12.98 17.97 10.04
CA GLN A 84 13.50 17.25 11.19
C GLN A 84 12.96 15.82 11.25
N ALA A 85 11.69 15.60 10.90
CA ALA A 85 11.10 14.27 10.80
C ALA A 85 11.78 13.43 9.70
N LEU A 86 12.05 14.00 8.52
CA LEU A 86 12.75 13.34 7.41
C LEU A 86 14.22 12.96 7.73
N ASN A 87 14.80 13.60 8.75
CA ASN A 87 16.15 13.29 9.22
C ASN A 87 16.20 12.11 10.20
N ILE A 88 15.05 11.60 10.68
CA ILE A 88 14.99 10.36 11.45
C ILE A 88 15.39 9.21 10.53
N LYS A 89 16.39 8.42 10.94
CA LYS A 89 16.91 7.28 10.17
C LYS A 89 16.55 5.96 10.82
N ASN A 90 16.37 4.94 10.00
CA ASN A 90 16.14 3.56 10.42
C ASN A 90 17.22 3.05 11.38
N THR A 91 18.47 3.51 11.23
CA THR A 91 19.58 3.13 12.12
C THR A 91 19.36 3.64 13.53
N ALA A 92 18.87 4.86 13.70
CA ALA A 92 18.56 5.42 15.02
C ALA A 92 17.37 4.69 15.67
N ILE A 93 16.33 4.37 14.89
CA ILE A 93 15.18 3.59 15.38
C ILE A 93 15.61 2.18 15.81
N ALA A 94 16.45 1.52 14.99
CA ALA A 94 16.97 0.19 15.29
C ALA A 94 17.87 0.16 16.52
N GLU A 95 18.72 1.17 16.68
CA GLU A 95 19.57 1.33 17.85
C GLU A 95 18.74 1.58 19.12
N GLU A 96 17.79 2.51 19.06
CA GLU A 96 16.90 2.81 20.17
C GLU A 96 16.11 1.58 20.62
N LEU A 97 15.57 0.79 19.69
CA LEU A 97 14.83 -0.43 20.03
C LEU A 97 15.74 -1.65 20.27
N ALA A 98 17.06 -1.50 20.14
CA ALA A 98 18.03 -2.60 20.15
C ALA A 98 17.59 -3.79 19.26
N LEU A 99 17.14 -3.48 18.04
CA LEU A 99 16.64 -4.49 17.11
C LEU A 99 17.77 -5.43 16.67
N PRO A 100 17.56 -6.76 16.69
CA PRO A 100 18.53 -7.69 16.12
C PRO A 100 18.62 -7.48 14.59
N PRO A 101 19.74 -7.85 13.94
CA PRO A 101 19.95 -7.64 12.51
C PRO A 101 18.82 -8.16 11.61
N VAL A 102 18.18 -9.26 12.00
CA VAL A 102 17.05 -9.87 11.26
C VAL A 102 15.75 -9.06 11.31
N LYS A 103 15.65 -8.02 12.17
CA LYS A 103 14.46 -7.17 12.35
C LYS A 103 14.68 -5.71 11.92
N ILE A 104 15.81 -5.38 11.32
CA ILE A 104 16.10 -4.02 10.83
C ILE A 104 15.09 -3.55 9.78
N HIS A 105 14.44 -4.44 9.03
CA HIS A 105 13.36 -4.06 8.11
C HIS A 105 12.18 -3.34 8.80
N CYS A 106 11.92 -3.61 10.09
CA CYS A 106 10.89 -2.91 10.85
C CYS A 106 11.23 -1.43 11.07
N SER A 107 12.52 -1.07 11.18
CA SER A 107 12.92 0.34 11.30
C SER A 107 12.96 1.05 9.95
N ILE A 108 13.26 0.31 8.86
CA ILE A 108 13.15 0.82 7.48
C ILE A 108 11.69 1.14 7.16
N LEU A 109 10.76 0.23 7.48
CA LEU A 109 9.32 0.46 7.31
C LEU A 109 8.86 1.74 8.01
N ALA A 110 9.31 1.96 9.25
CA ALA A 110 8.94 3.14 10.00
C ALA A 110 9.56 4.43 9.42
N GLU A 111 10.80 4.40 8.92
CA GLU A 111 11.41 5.53 8.21
C GLU A 111 10.64 5.85 6.91
N ASP A 112 10.29 4.83 6.12
CA ASP A 112 9.57 5.02 4.86
C ASP A 112 8.15 5.52 5.07
N ALA A 113 7.49 5.11 6.17
CA ALA A 113 6.21 5.66 6.58
C ALA A 113 6.28 7.18 6.86
N ILE A 114 7.36 7.65 7.49
CA ILE A 114 7.59 9.09 7.72
C ILE A 114 7.71 9.82 6.37
N LYS A 115 8.53 9.29 5.45
CA LYS A 115 8.72 9.90 4.13
C LYS A 115 7.40 9.97 3.35
N ALA A 116 6.63 8.89 3.35
CA ALA A 116 5.34 8.82 2.68
C ALA A 116 4.34 9.83 3.27
N ALA A 117 4.22 9.91 4.59
CA ALA A 117 3.31 10.85 5.24
C ALA A 117 3.70 12.32 4.99
N VAL A 118 5.00 12.63 4.99
CA VAL A 118 5.50 13.97 4.65
C VAL A 118 5.28 14.30 3.16
N ALA A 119 5.45 13.32 2.27
CA ALA A 119 5.21 13.48 0.85
C ALA A 119 3.72 13.78 0.56
N ASP A 120 2.80 13.03 1.17
CA ASP A 120 1.36 13.27 1.06
C ASP A 120 0.97 14.68 1.55
N TYR A 121 1.48 15.08 2.72
CA TYR A 121 1.25 16.44 3.24
C TYR A 121 1.72 17.52 2.27
N ARG A 122 2.93 17.36 1.71
CA ARG A 122 3.49 18.32 0.74
C ARG A 122 2.68 18.35 -0.54
N ALA A 123 2.28 17.20 -1.08
CA ALA A 123 1.46 17.12 -2.29
C ALA A 123 0.14 17.88 -2.13
N LYS A 124 -0.53 17.75 -0.97
CA LYS A 124 -1.76 18.49 -0.63
C LYS A 124 -1.56 20.02 -0.61
N HIS A 125 -0.37 20.49 -0.20
CA HIS A 125 -0.06 21.92 -0.09
C HIS A 125 0.54 22.53 -1.37
N GLU A 126 1.32 21.77 -2.13
CA GLU A 126 1.81 22.19 -3.46
C GLU A 126 0.63 22.31 -4.45
N SER A 127 -0.35 21.42 -4.34
CA SER A 127 -1.61 21.50 -5.10
C SER A 127 -2.43 22.76 -4.75
N ALA A 128 -2.39 23.20 -3.49
CA ALA A 128 -3.11 24.38 -3.04
C ALA A 128 -2.45 25.69 -3.52
N GLU A 129 -1.13 25.72 -3.67
CA GLU A 129 -0.39 26.89 -4.16
C GLU A 129 -0.62 27.14 -5.67
N LEU A 130 -0.89 26.08 -6.44
CA LEU A 130 -1.19 26.18 -7.89
C LEU A 130 -2.62 26.65 -8.22
N VAL A 131 -3.53 26.75 -7.23
CA VAL A 131 -4.98 27.06 -7.42
C VAL A 131 -5.33 28.54 -7.17
N LEU A 132 -4.34 29.44 -7.06
CA LEU A 132 -4.61 30.89 -7.07
C LEU A 132 -5.08 31.36 -8.46
N PRO A 133 -6.21 32.11 -8.58
CA PRO A 133 -6.89 32.32 -9.84
C PRO A 133 -6.14 33.29 -10.75
N ARG A 134 -5.67 32.82 -11.91
CA ARG A 134 -5.27 33.72 -13.01
C ARG A 134 -6.51 34.45 -13.53
N ALA A 135 -6.49 35.76 -13.35
CA ALA A 135 -7.51 36.69 -13.83
C ALA A 135 -7.77 36.56 -15.34
N ARG A 136 -9.05 36.71 -15.67
CA ARG A 136 -9.70 36.77 -16.99
C ARG A 136 -8.85 37.44 -18.09
N GLN A 137 -8.91 36.89 -19.30
CA GLN A 137 -9.16 37.69 -20.50
C GLN A 137 -10.03 36.92 -21.51
N SER A 138 -11.12 37.58 -21.88
CA SER A 138 -12.17 37.20 -22.81
C SER A 138 -11.79 37.50 -24.26
N GLY A 139 -12.22 36.66 -25.20
CA GLY A 139 -12.26 36.97 -26.63
C GLY A 139 -13.20 36.03 -27.39
N ARG A 140 -14.39 36.52 -27.72
CA ARG A 140 -15.40 35.86 -28.58
C ARG A 140 -14.96 35.91 -30.05
N HIS A 141 -15.32 34.91 -30.86
CA HIS A 141 -16.18 35.13 -32.03
C HIS A 141 -16.72 33.82 -32.66
N ASP A 142 -18.05 33.85 -32.84
CA ASP A 142 -19.02 33.08 -33.64
C ASP A 142 -18.57 32.92 -35.12
N SER A 143 -18.96 31.98 -36.00
CA SER A 143 -20.24 31.33 -36.32
C SER A 143 -19.99 30.38 -37.54
N GLY A 144 -20.84 29.37 -37.81
CA GLY A 144 -20.71 28.61 -39.07
C GLY A 144 -21.58 27.35 -39.29
N LEU A 145 -22.89 27.54 -39.30
CA LEU A 145 -24.01 26.62 -39.62
C LEU A 145 -23.85 25.73 -40.90
N THR A 146 -24.28 24.46 -40.89
CA THR A 146 -25.49 23.93 -41.64
C THR A 146 -25.56 22.40 -41.85
N ARG A 147 -26.71 21.82 -41.44
CA ARG A 147 -27.65 20.87 -42.15
C ARG A 147 -27.10 19.59 -42.83
N ASN A 148 -27.80 18.45 -42.94
CA ASN A 148 -29.04 17.83 -42.43
C ASN A 148 -29.14 16.45 -43.13
N ARG A 149 -29.90 15.51 -42.55
CA ARG A 149 -30.71 14.42 -43.15
C ARG A 149 -30.29 12.94 -42.96
N ASP A 150 -31.17 12.28 -42.22
CA ASP A 150 -31.93 11.05 -42.56
C ASP A 150 -31.20 9.81 -43.06
N ARG A 151 -31.36 8.69 -42.33
CA ARG A 151 -32.23 7.56 -42.74
C ARG A 151 -32.23 6.37 -41.74
N ARG A 152 -33.44 6.12 -41.20
CA ARG A 152 -34.18 4.84 -41.05
C ARG A 152 -33.43 3.51 -40.79
N THR A 153 -33.83 2.90 -39.67
CA THR A 153 -33.80 1.47 -39.26
C THR A 153 -34.41 0.51 -40.32
N PRO A 154 -34.12 -0.81 -40.26
CA PRO A 154 -34.94 -1.70 -39.42
C PRO A 154 -34.21 -2.89 -38.76
N MET A 155 -34.96 -3.55 -37.86
CA MET A 155 -34.65 -4.73 -37.05
C MET A 155 -34.50 -6.03 -37.85
N SER A 156 -33.72 -6.99 -37.30
CA SER A 156 -33.83 -8.46 -37.46
C SER A 156 -32.60 -9.09 -36.74
N GLN A 157 -32.60 -10.19 -35.98
CA GLN A 157 -33.54 -11.23 -35.58
C GLN A 157 -32.93 -11.94 -34.37
N ALA A 158 -33.78 -12.48 -33.50
CA ALA A 158 -33.41 -13.44 -32.47
C ALA A 158 -33.14 -14.82 -33.08
N ALA A 159 -32.14 -15.53 -32.57
CA ALA A 159 -32.00 -16.97 -32.74
C ALA A 159 -31.61 -17.59 -31.39
N THR A 160 -32.39 -18.59 -31.00
CA THR A 160 -32.35 -19.36 -29.75
C THR A 160 -31.71 -20.73 -29.98
N VAL A 161 -31.26 -21.34 -28.85
CA VAL A 161 -30.96 -22.78 -28.63
C VAL A 161 -29.58 -23.18 -29.18
N GLU A 162 -28.63 -23.66 -28.37
CA GLU A 162 -28.58 -25.05 -27.90
C GLU A 162 -27.89 -25.26 -26.55
N SER A 163 -28.35 -26.31 -25.88
CA SER A 163 -28.10 -26.75 -24.52
C SER A 163 -27.05 -27.86 -24.42
N ASN A 164 -26.09 -27.69 -23.49
CA ASN A 164 -25.35 -28.71 -22.71
C ASN A 164 -24.42 -29.71 -23.48
N PRO A 165 -23.45 -30.41 -22.83
CA PRO A 165 -23.24 -30.59 -21.39
C PRO A 165 -21.79 -30.39 -20.87
N THR A 166 -21.69 -30.25 -19.55
CA THR A 166 -20.68 -30.82 -18.63
C THR A 166 -19.29 -31.13 -19.18
N VAL A 167 -18.29 -30.34 -18.77
CA VAL A 167 -17.06 -30.88 -18.17
C VAL A 167 -16.47 -29.85 -17.19
N ALA A 168 -16.39 -30.18 -15.90
CA ALA A 168 -15.29 -29.70 -15.07
C ALA A 168 -14.22 -30.78 -15.12
N PRO A 169 -12.98 -30.41 -15.49
CA PRO A 169 -11.88 -30.73 -14.58
C PRO A 169 -10.80 -29.63 -14.57
N ALA A 170 -10.22 -29.43 -13.38
CA ALA A 170 -8.87 -28.91 -13.13
C ALA A 170 -8.30 -27.81 -14.07
N ALA A 171 -8.33 -26.56 -13.60
CA ALA A 171 -7.44 -25.51 -14.09
C ALA A 171 -6.73 -24.86 -12.89
N PHE A 172 -5.69 -25.52 -12.38
CA PHE A 172 -4.77 -24.99 -11.37
C PHE A 172 -3.34 -24.94 -11.91
N GLU A 173 -3.17 -24.44 -13.13
CA GLU A 173 -1.85 -24.27 -13.73
C GLU A 173 -1.74 -22.85 -14.30
N GLY A 174 -0.93 -22.01 -13.64
CA GLY A 174 -0.42 -20.75 -14.20
C GLY A 174 -1.09 -19.44 -13.80
N ARG A 175 -2.10 -19.43 -12.92
CA ARG A 175 -2.72 -18.18 -12.43
C ARG A 175 -2.22 -17.82 -11.03
N LEU A 176 -1.84 -16.56 -10.85
CA LEU A 176 -1.62 -16.02 -9.50
C LEU A 176 -2.94 -16.08 -8.71
N ILE A 177 -2.86 -16.55 -7.48
CA ILE A 177 -3.99 -16.73 -6.58
C ILE A 177 -3.98 -15.58 -5.58
N PHE A 178 -5.05 -14.79 -5.57
CA PHE A 178 -5.33 -13.84 -4.51
C PHE A 178 -6.38 -14.46 -3.57
N THR A 179 -6.05 -14.76 -2.32
CA THR A 179 -6.95 -15.51 -1.42
C THR A 179 -8.11 -14.65 -0.92
N ASP A 180 -9.17 -15.29 -0.39
CA ASP A 180 -10.32 -14.56 0.17
C ASP A 180 -9.94 -13.78 1.44
N SER A 181 -9.06 -14.35 2.27
CA SER A 181 -8.48 -13.72 3.47
C SER A 181 -7.71 -12.45 3.11
N ALA A 182 -6.85 -12.51 2.10
CA ALA A 182 -6.10 -11.35 1.65
C ALA A 182 -7.01 -10.27 1.06
N ALA A 183 -7.99 -10.64 0.21
CA ALA A 183 -8.95 -9.70 -0.35
C ALA A 183 -9.83 -9.05 0.73
N ALA A 184 -10.29 -9.82 1.72
CA ALA A 184 -11.05 -9.29 2.85
C ALA A 184 -10.21 -8.29 3.66
N LYS A 185 -8.94 -8.62 3.94
CA LYS A 185 -8.09 -7.71 4.70
C LYS A 185 -7.77 -6.42 3.94
N VAL A 186 -7.49 -6.50 2.64
CA VAL A 186 -7.28 -5.31 1.79
C VAL A 186 -8.51 -4.42 1.79
N ARG A 187 -9.71 -5.01 1.73
CA ARG A 187 -10.97 -4.25 1.84
C ARG A 187 -11.09 -3.53 3.17
N ASP A 188 -10.82 -4.21 4.28
CA ASP A 188 -10.84 -3.58 5.60
C ASP A 188 -9.86 -2.38 5.64
N MET A 189 -8.67 -2.53 5.06
CA MET A 189 -7.68 -1.44 4.99
C MET A 189 -8.17 -0.26 4.13
N ILE A 190 -8.83 -0.52 3.01
CA ILE A 190 -9.43 0.49 2.11
C ILE A 190 -10.58 1.23 2.81
N ASP A 191 -11.48 0.48 3.45
CA ASP A 191 -12.63 1.04 4.17
C ASP A 191 -12.18 1.90 5.36
N GLU A 192 -11.13 1.47 6.08
CA GLU A 192 -10.51 2.24 7.16
C GLU A 192 -9.81 3.52 6.68
N GLU A 193 -9.32 3.54 5.45
CA GLU A 193 -8.74 4.74 4.85
C GLU A 193 -9.80 5.68 4.31
N GLY A 194 -11.02 5.18 4.09
CA GLY A 194 -12.10 5.94 3.47
C GLY A 194 -11.81 6.29 2.01
N ASN A 195 -10.87 5.58 1.38
CA ASN A 195 -10.43 5.86 0.02
C ASN A 195 -10.65 4.64 -0.89
N PRO A 196 -11.81 4.56 -1.58
CA PRO A 196 -12.16 3.42 -2.42
C PRO A 196 -11.34 3.31 -3.70
N GLN A 197 -10.47 4.29 -4.01
CA GLN A 197 -9.57 4.23 -5.16
C GLN A 197 -8.27 3.48 -4.88
N LEU A 198 -7.97 3.18 -3.61
CA LEU A 198 -6.75 2.46 -3.25
C LEU A 198 -6.80 1.00 -3.70
N ASN A 199 -5.69 0.56 -4.29
CA ASN A 199 -5.47 -0.80 -4.73
C ASN A 199 -4.24 -1.36 -4.02
N LEU A 200 -4.23 -2.66 -3.70
CA LEU A 200 -3.03 -3.31 -3.22
C LEU A 200 -2.10 -3.55 -4.41
N ARG A 201 -0.88 -3.05 -4.37
CA ARG A 201 0.17 -3.32 -5.36
C ARG A 201 1.16 -4.32 -4.79
N VAL A 202 1.48 -5.36 -5.56
CA VAL A 202 2.54 -6.32 -5.26
C VAL A 202 3.59 -6.28 -6.35
N PHE A 203 4.85 -6.13 -5.94
CA PHE A 203 5.98 -6.00 -6.86
C PHE A 203 7.14 -6.90 -6.43
N VAL A 204 8.15 -7.08 -7.28
CA VAL A 204 9.40 -7.78 -6.97
C VAL A 204 10.53 -6.79 -7.20
N SER A 205 11.36 -6.60 -6.19
CA SER A 205 12.57 -5.79 -6.27
C SER A 205 13.81 -6.66 -6.19
N GLY A 206 14.86 -6.30 -6.93
CA GLY A 206 16.18 -6.90 -6.75
C GLY A 206 16.75 -6.50 -5.39
N GLY A 207 17.15 -7.48 -4.56
CA GLY A 207 17.55 -7.26 -3.17
C GLY A 207 17.48 -8.53 -2.31
N GLY A 208 17.86 -8.42 -1.04
CA GLY A 208 17.73 -9.49 -0.05
C GLY A 208 18.81 -10.58 -0.06
N CYS A 209 18.73 -11.48 0.93
CA CYS A 209 19.71 -12.55 1.12
C CYS A 209 19.76 -13.56 -0.04
N SER A 210 18.71 -13.59 -0.88
CA SER A 210 18.51 -14.58 -1.94
C SER A 210 18.43 -13.99 -3.36
N GLY A 211 18.54 -12.66 -3.51
CA GLY A 211 18.62 -11.98 -4.82
C GLY A 211 17.36 -11.20 -5.21
N PHE A 212 16.16 -11.67 -4.87
CA PHE A 212 14.90 -10.95 -5.06
C PHE A 212 14.07 -10.88 -3.77
N GLU A 213 13.28 -9.83 -3.63
CA GLU A 213 12.35 -9.59 -2.52
C GLU A 213 10.95 -9.20 -3.03
N TYR A 214 9.90 -9.69 -2.38
CA TYR A 214 8.50 -9.32 -2.68
C TYR A 214 8.11 -8.04 -1.99
N GLY A 215 7.50 -7.07 -2.65
CA GLY A 215 7.03 -5.80 -2.09
C GLY A 215 5.51 -5.64 -2.08
N PHE A 216 5.02 -4.84 -1.13
CA PHE A 216 3.61 -4.43 -1.02
C PHE A 216 3.52 -2.91 -0.92
N ALA A 217 2.59 -2.31 -1.66
CA ALA A 217 2.25 -0.90 -1.59
C ALA A 217 0.75 -0.71 -1.76
N PHE A 218 0.22 0.44 -1.36
CA PHE A 218 -1.13 0.86 -1.70
C PHE A 218 -1.06 2.04 -2.66
N ASP A 219 -1.78 1.95 -3.78
CA ASP A 219 -1.69 2.89 -4.88
C ASP A 219 -3.08 3.16 -5.46
N GLU A 220 -3.37 4.44 -5.74
CA GLU A 220 -4.58 4.85 -6.44
C GLU A 220 -4.44 4.72 -7.95
N THR A 221 -3.19 4.74 -8.44
CA THR A 221 -2.90 4.76 -9.87
C THR A 221 -2.68 3.34 -10.37
N VAL A 222 -3.47 2.97 -11.38
CA VAL A 222 -3.22 1.79 -12.20
C VAL A 222 -2.33 2.21 -13.38
N ASN A 223 -1.14 1.64 -13.48
CA ASN A 223 -0.22 1.92 -14.59
C ASN A 223 -0.61 1.11 -15.83
N GLU A 224 -0.17 1.55 -17.01
CA GLU A 224 -0.54 0.90 -18.29
C GLU A 224 -0.09 -0.56 -18.39
N ASP A 225 1.04 -0.90 -17.76
CA ASP A 225 1.63 -2.24 -17.77
C ASP A 225 1.25 -3.08 -16.53
N ASP A 226 0.30 -2.59 -15.70
CA ASP A 226 -0.16 -3.34 -14.54
C ASP A 226 -1.15 -4.44 -14.95
N MET A 227 -0.89 -5.64 -14.44
CA MET A 227 -1.86 -6.70 -14.37
C MET A 227 -2.80 -6.46 -13.19
N THR A 228 -4.10 -6.46 -13.46
CA THR A 228 -5.14 -6.27 -12.43
C THR A 228 -5.83 -7.59 -12.11
N ILE A 229 -6.01 -7.86 -10.83
CA ILE A 229 -6.78 -9.01 -10.33
C ILE A 229 -7.82 -8.50 -9.36
N GLU A 230 -9.09 -8.60 -9.76
CA GLU A 230 -10.22 -8.19 -8.92
C GLU A 230 -10.72 -9.37 -8.09
N LYS A 231 -10.86 -9.17 -6.78
CA LYS A 231 -11.47 -10.15 -5.90
C LYS A 231 -12.13 -9.49 -4.70
N GLY A 232 -13.35 -9.91 -4.39
CA GLY A 232 -14.04 -9.44 -3.18
C GLY A 232 -14.28 -7.92 -3.16
N GLY A 233 -14.31 -7.25 -4.31
CA GLY A 233 -14.51 -5.80 -4.41
C GLY A 233 -13.24 -4.96 -4.24
N VAL A 234 -12.06 -5.60 -4.21
CA VAL A 234 -10.76 -4.92 -4.19
C VAL A 234 -9.90 -5.36 -5.37
N THR A 235 -8.93 -4.52 -5.73
CA THR A 235 -8.03 -4.77 -6.86
C THR A 235 -6.61 -4.99 -6.36
N LEU A 236 -5.98 -6.04 -6.90
CA LEU A 236 -4.55 -6.30 -6.78
C LEU A 236 -3.86 -5.87 -8.09
N LEU A 237 -2.82 -5.04 -7.98
CA LEU A 237 -1.97 -4.56 -9.07
C LEU A 237 -0.62 -5.27 -9.02
N ILE A 238 -0.13 -5.72 -10.17
CA ILE A 238 1.22 -6.28 -10.31
C ILE A 238 1.81 -5.78 -11.62
N ASP A 239 2.97 -5.14 -11.58
CA ASP A 239 3.62 -4.69 -12.81
C ASP A 239 4.09 -5.88 -13.67
N ALA A 240 4.18 -5.67 -14.99
CA ALA A 240 4.52 -6.73 -15.94
C ALA A 240 5.84 -7.47 -15.64
N VAL A 241 6.85 -6.79 -15.06
CA VAL A 241 8.13 -7.41 -14.72
C VAL A 241 7.95 -8.32 -13.50
N SER A 242 7.34 -7.81 -12.44
CA SER A 242 7.05 -8.56 -11.22
C SER A 242 6.14 -9.77 -11.48
N PHE A 243 5.17 -9.64 -12.39
CA PHE A 243 4.25 -10.72 -12.71
C PHE A 243 4.98 -11.98 -13.20
N GLN A 244 6.07 -11.83 -13.96
CA GLN A 244 6.85 -12.97 -14.47
C GLN A 244 7.40 -13.85 -13.34
N TYR A 245 7.74 -13.26 -12.20
CA TYR A 245 8.24 -13.97 -11.03
C TYR A 245 7.12 -14.57 -10.18
N LEU A 246 5.90 -14.04 -10.28
CA LEU A 246 4.75 -14.37 -9.45
C LEU A 246 3.76 -15.32 -10.14
N VAL A 247 4.05 -15.81 -11.35
CA VAL A 247 3.17 -16.74 -12.07
C VAL A 247 2.89 -17.98 -11.22
N GLY A 248 1.62 -18.23 -10.89
CA GLY A 248 1.22 -19.36 -10.04
C GLY A 248 1.46 -19.18 -8.54
N ALA A 249 1.97 -18.02 -8.10
CA ALA A 249 2.11 -17.73 -6.68
C ALA A 249 0.76 -17.46 -6.02
N GLU A 250 0.68 -17.73 -4.72
CA GLU A 250 -0.47 -17.42 -3.88
C GLU A 250 -0.14 -16.26 -2.94
N ILE A 251 -0.98 -15.24 -2.94
CA ILE A 251 -0.94 -14.10 -2.03
C ILE A 251 -2.04 -14.27 -1.01
N ASP A 252 -1.62 -14.52 0.23
CA ASP A 252 -2.48 -14.77 1.37
C ASP A 252 -2.27 -13.74 2.49
N TYR A 253 -3.21 -13.69 3.44
CA TYR A 253 -3.08 -12.92 4.68
C TYR A 253 -3.26 -13.87 5.86
N GLU A 254 -2.21 -14.01 6.66
CA GLU A 254 -2.21 -14.83 7.87
C GLU A 254 -2.34 -13.92 9.09
N ASP A 255 -3.33 -14.18 9.94
CA ASP A 255 -3.53 -13.50 11.22
C ASP A 255 -3.37 -14.52 12.36
N GLY A 256 -2.49 -14.23 13.32
CA GLY A 256 -2.15 -15.15 14.39
C GLY A 256 -1.22 -14.56 15.44
N LEU A 257 -0.91 -15.36 16.46
CA LEU A 257 -0.10 -14.93 17.62
C LEU A 257 1.34 -14.53 17.24
N GLU A 258 1.84 -14.98 16.10
CA GLU A 258 3.16 -14.60 15.56
C GLU A 258 3.12 -13.30 14.73
N GLY A 259 1.97 -12.63 14.67
CA GLY A 259 1.73 -11.37 13.98
C GLY A 259 0.94 -11.53 12.68
N SER A 260 0.12 -10.53 12.37
CA SER A 260 -0.75 -10.48 11.19
C SER A 260 -0.01 -9.90 9.99
N ARG A 261 0.18 -10.66 8.91
CA ARG A 261 1.02 -10.26 7.77
C ARG A 261 0.52 -10.81 6.43
N PHE A 262 0.89 -10.14 5.34
CA PHE A 262 0.75 -10.72 4.00
C PHE A 262 1.85 -11.76 3.75
N LYS A 263 1.50 -12.84 3.05
CA LYS A 263 2.41 -13.93 2.74
C LYS A 263 2.29 -14.31 1.28
N ILE A 264 3.44 -14.49 0.63
CA ILE A 264 3.51 -14.97 -0.74
C ILE A 264 4.08 -16.39 -0.72
N ARG A 265 3.31 -17.34 -1.27
CA ARG A 265 3.76 -18.71 -1.52
C ARG A 265 4.05 -18.84 -3.01
N ASN A 266 5.32 -18.78 -3.38
CA ASN A 266 5.73 -18.80 -4.78
C ASN A 266 6.30 -20.17 -5.18
N PRO A 267 5.63 -20.94 -6.06
CA PRO A 267 6.13 -22.24 -6.50
C PRO A 267 7.38 -22.14 -7.39
N ASN A 268 7.69 -20.96 -7.94
CA ASN A 268 8.88 -20.74 -8.77
C ASN A 268 10.14 -20.49 -7.92
N ALA A 269 10.01 -20.24 -6.62
CA ALA A 269 11.14 -19.97 -5.76
C ALA A 269 11.99 -21.24 -5.53
N THR A 270 13.24 -21.25 -6.01
CA THR A 270 14.19 -22.34 -5.81
C THR A 270 14.79 -22.34 -4.41
N SER A 271 14.89 -21.16 -3.79
CA SER A 271 15.21 -21.01 -2.37
C SER A 271 14.40 -19.85 -1.79
N THR A 272 14.09 -19.93 -0.51
CA THR A 272 13.39 -18.87 0.23
C THR A 272 14.14 -18.64 1.53
N CYS A 273 14.33 -17.37 1.90
CA CYS A 273 14.91 -17.03 3.20
C CYS A 273 13.97 -17.51 4.32
N GLY A 274 14.50 -17.77 5.52
CA GLY A 274 13.71 -18.27 6.65
C GLY A 274 12.53 -17.38 7.07
N CYS A 275 12.49 -16.12 6.63
CA CYS A 275 11.36 -15.20 6.82
C CYS A 275 10.32 -15.21 5.68
N GLY A 276 10.54 -15.96 4.59
CA GLY A 276 9.57 -16.15 3.51
C GLY A 276 9.53 -15.05 2.45
N SER A 277 10.36 -14.02 2.57
CA SER A 277 10.16 -12.75 1.87
C SER A 277 11.21 -12.40 0.81
N SER A 278 12.34 -13.09 0.84
CA SER A 278 13.31 -13.09 -0.24
C SER A 278 13.40 -14.48 -0.84
N PHE A 279 13.66 -14.53 -2.14
CA PHE A 279 13.73 -15.77 -2.89
C PHE A 279 14.76 -15.70 -4.01
N SER A 280 15.14 -16.87 -4.51
CA SER A 280 15.83 -17.03 -5.79
C SER A 280 14.91 -17.77 -6.75
N VAL A 281 15.06 -17.53 -8.05
CA VAL A 281 14.44 -18.30 -9.13
C VAL A 281 15.51 -18.99 -9.94
#